data_AF-A0A6A7M3Y3-F1
#
_entry.id   AF-A0A6A7M3Y3-F1
#
_cell.length_a   1.000
_cell.length_b   1.000
_cell.length_c   1.000
_cell.angle_alpha   90.00
_cell.angle_beta   90.00
_cell.angle_gamma   90.00
#
_symmetry.space_group_name_H-M   'P 1'
#
loop_
_entity.id
_entity.type
_entity.pdbx_description
1 polymer ?
#
loop_
_entity_poly.entity_id
_entity_poly.type
_entity_poly.pdbx_seq_one_letter_code
_entity_poly.pdbx_strand_id
1 'polypeptide(L)'
;MPRSVERALADSLSLGHPDVPWTPPATLPAVAELRLALDILDGQGQTGEHHAGFCLSKMVMAFEPNTKLTAEQTRLRLAVWLEANGDLGDELWSIATLAAIQGSQWMPKPAEFRKLVQARFDERQRRKERCRAMLHALGGKGQKPFQREPEPVRVRASRDTFRRIGNIAKAALYERRLAEIETREPEAWAIKQGSAP
;
A
#
# COMPACT_ATOMS: atom_id res chain seq x y z
N MET A 1 2.74 11.82 -3.11
CA MET A 1 2.28 10.58 -2.42
C MET A 1 1.07 10.96 -1.56
N PRO A 2 0.14 10.05 -1.21
CA PRO A 2 -0.98 10.42 -0.33
C PRO A 2 -0.50 10.85 1.06
N ARG A 3 -1.07 11.93 1.62
CA ARG A 3 -0.63 12.51 2.90
C ARG A 3 -0.76 11.55 4.09
N SER A 4 -1.77 10.69 4.09
CA SER A 4 -1.97 9.64 5.10
C SER A 4 -0.81 8.64 5.09
N VAL A 5 -0.36 8.24 3.91
CA VAL A 5 0.79 7.35 3.72
C VAL A 5 2.08 8.07 4.05
N GLU A 6 2.25 9.33 3.65
CA GLU A 6 3.41 10.14 4.04
C GLU A 6 3.54 10.23 5.56
N ARG A 7 2.44 10.45 6.30
CA ARG A 7 2.44 10.45 7.77
C ARG A 7 2.73 9.07 8.37
N ALA A 8 2.21 8.00 7.76
CA ALA A 8 2.48 6.64 8.21
C ALA A 8 3.93 6.20 7.96
N LEU A 9 4.56 6.77 6.93
CA LEU A 9 5.98 6.54 6.60
C LEU A 9 6.91 7.51 7.34
N ALA A 10 6.41 8.68 7.71
CA ALA A 10 7.12 9.69 8.50
C ALA A 10 7.31 9.15 9.91
N ASP A 11 8.46 8.53 10.12
CA ASP A 11 8.85 8.08 11.43
C ASP A 11 9.50 9.25 12.17
N SER A 12 8.88 9.71 13.25
CA SER A 12 9.49 10.69 14.15
C SER A 12 10.52 10.06 15.10
N LEU A 13 10.64 8.72 15.15
CA LEU A 13 11.50 8.05 16.15
C LEU A 13 12.35 6.87 15.64
N SER A 14 12.08 6.25 14.49
CA SER A 14 13.00 5.24 13.94
C SER A 14 14.03 5.86 13.02
N LEU A 15 15.17 6.24 13.60
CA LEU A 15 16.45 6.48 12.91
C LEU A 15 17.03 5.22 12.22
N GLY A 16 16.20 4.22 11.89
CA GLY A 16 16.66 2.95 11.33
C GLY A 16 17.67 2.24 12.24
N HIS A 17 17.55 2.40 13.56
CA HIS A 17 18.42 1.71 14.51
C HIS A 17 18.16 0.20 14.42
N PRO A 18 19.19 -0.64 14.26
CA PRO A 18 19.03 -2.09 14.07
C PRO A 18 18.26 -2.76 15.22
N ASP A 19 18.30 -2.17 16.42
CA ASP A 19 17.67 -2.72 17.63
C ASP A 19 16.20 -2.36 17.83
N VAL A 20 15.64 -1.45 17.01
CA VAL A 20 14.21 -1.09 17.07
C VAL A 20 13.62 -1.28 15.66
N PRO A 21 13.11 -2.48 15.34
CA PRO A 21 12.52 -2.73 14.04
C PRO A 21 11.29 -1.83 13.86
N TRP A 22 11.17 -1.24 12.67
CA TRP A 22 9.99 -0.45 12.33
C TRP A 22 8.72 -1.30 12.46
N THR A 23 7.70 -0.75 13.10
CA THR A 23 6.37 -1.37 13.20
C THR A 23 5.31 -0.52 12.52
N PRO A 24 4.31 -1.12 11.85
CA PRO A 24 3.21 -0.37 11.26
C PRO A 24 2.46 0.46 12.31
N PRO A 25 1.98 1.67 11.96
CA PRO A 25 1.20 2.49 12.88
C PRO A 25 -0.14 1.82 13.23
N ALA A 26 -0.66 2.13 14.42
CA ALA A 26 -1.94 1.58 14.89
C ALA A 26 -3.10 1.88 13.93
N THR A 27 -3.12 3.10 13.38
CA THR A 27 -4.07 3.53 12.36
C THR A 27 -3.40 3.43 10.99
N LEU A 28 -3.82 2.46 10.19
CA LEU A 28 -3.27 2.22 8.85
C LEU A 28 -3.99 3.08 7.79
N PRO A 29 -3.28 3.59 6.77
CA PRO A 29 -3.89 4.22 5.61
C PRO A 29 -4.80 3.25 4.83
N ALA A 30 -5.67 3.78 3.98
CA ALA A 30 -6.57 2.95 3.18
C ALA A 30 -5.80 2.12 2.14
N VAL A 31 -6.32 0.93 1.79
CA VAL A 31 -5.71 0.03 0.79
C VAL A 31 -5.44 0.73 -0.53
N ALA A 32 -6.38 1.55 -1.01
CA ALA A 32 -6.24 2.30 -2.26
C ALA A 32 -5.08 3.33 -2.19
N GLU A 33 -4.91 4.00 -1.05
CA GLU A 33 -3.83 4.98 -0.85
C GLU A 33 -2.46 4.31 -0.79
N LEU A 34 -2.36 3.15 -0.14
CA LEU A 34 -1.13 2.37 -0.08
C LEU A 34 -0.72 1.82 -1.45
N ARG A 35 -1.68 1.36 -2.26
CA ARG A 35 -1.42 0.93 -3.65
C ARG A 35 -0.93 2.09 -4.50
N LEU A 36 -1.62 3.23 -4.45
CA LEU A 36 -1.18 4.45 -5.15
C LEU A 36 0.22 4.90 -4.71
N ALA A 37 0.55 4.79 -3.42
CA ALA A 37 1.88 5.12 -2.94
C ALA A 37 2.95 4.18 -3.51
N LEU A 38 2.68 2.87 -3.61
CA LEU A 38 3.57 1.92 -4.26
C LEU A 38 3.77 2.26 -5.74
N ASP A 39 2.71 2.55 -6.47
CA ASP A 39 2.80 2.93 -7.89
C ASP A 39 3.67 4.18 -8.09
N ILE A 40 3.55 5.19 -7.21
CA ILE A 40 4.41 6.38 -7.23
C ILE A 40 5.87 6.00 -6.97
N LEU A 41 6.14 5.20 -5.94
CA LEU A 41 7.51 4.79 -5.59
C LEU A 41 8.14 3.88 -6.65
N ASP A 42 7.34 3.07 -7.35
CA ASP A 42 7.76 2.22 -8.46
C ASP A 42 8.05 3.05 -9.72
N GLY A 43 7.19 4.03 -10.04
CA GLY A 43 7.43 4.98 -11.12
C GLY A 43 8.72 5.79 -10.94
N GLN A 44 9.05 6.14 -9.70
CA GLN A 44 10.31 6.82 -9.37
C GLN A 44 11.56 5.98 -9.62
N GLY A 45 11.45 4.66 -9.77
CA GLY A 45 12.58 3.76 -10.02
C GLY A 45 12.95 3.58 -11.49
N GLN A 46 12.17 4.12 -12.42
CA GLN A 46 12.42 3.97 -13.85
C GLN A 46 13.31 5.11 -14.35
N THR A 47 14.41 4.74 -15.00
CA THR A 47 15.31 5.71 -15.65
C THR A 47 14.98 5.77 -17.14
N GLY A 48 14.73 6.96 -17.66
CA GLY A 48 14.63 7.18 -19.10
C GLY A 48 16.00 7.15 -19.77
N GLU A 49 16.16 6.40 -20.86
CA GLU A 49 17.43 6.30 -21.59
C GLU A 49 17.94 7.67 -22.05
N HIS A 50 17.05 8.55 -22.52
CA HIS A 50 17.38 9.91 -22.91
C HIS A 50 17.92 10.75 -21.73
N HIS A 51 17.33 10.60 -20.54
CA HIS A 51 17.75 11.36 -19.36
C HIS A 51 19.10 10.87 -18.82
N ALA A 52 19.30 9.55 -18.77
CA ALA A 52 20.59 8.96 -18.45
C ALA A 52 21.68 9.39 -19.44
N GLY A 53 21.36 9.41 -20.75
CA GLY A 53 22.26 9.89 -21.79
C GLY A 53 22.64 11.36 -21.62
N PHE A 54 21.67 12.22 -21.27
CA PHE A 54 21.92 13.62 -20.92
C PHE A 54 22.86 13.75 -19.71
N CYS A 55 22.59 13.03 -18.62
CA CYS A 55 23.42 13.02 -17.41
C CYS A 55 24.84 12.55 -17.69
N LEU A 56 25.00 11.46 -18.44
CA LEU A 56 26.30 10.94 -18.85
C LEU A 56 27.07 11.95 -19.69
N SER A 57 26.39 12.63 -20.63
CA SER A 57 27.01 13.68 -21.45
C SER A 57 27.54 14.82 -20.59
N LYS A 58 26.80 15.24 -19.55
CA LYS A 58 27.28 16.26 -18.59
C LYS A 58 28.52 15.82 -17.82
N MET A 59 28.58 14.55 -17.39
CA MET A 59 29.78 14.02 -16.74
C MET A 59 30.98 13.97 -17.69
N VAL A 60 30.80 13.50 -18.93
CA VAL A 60 31.86 13.47 -19.94
C VAL A 60 32.40 14.87 -20.21
N MET A 61 31.52 15.88 -20.37
CA MET A 61 31.96 17.27 -20.54
C MET A 61 32.77 17.80 -19.34
N ALA A 62 32.43 17.38 -18.11
CA ALA A 62 33.11 17.84 -16.90
C ALA A 62 34.48 17.19 -16.69
N PHE A 63 34.62 15.90 -16.95
CA PHE A 63 35.81 15.12 -16.61
C PHE A 63 36.69 14.75 -17.81
N GLU A 64 36.11 14.72 -19.00
CA GLU A 64 36.72 14.25 -20.24
C GLU A 64 36.48 15.26 -21.39
N PRO A 65 36.77 16.57 -21.22
CA PRO A 65 36.34 17.61 -22.16
C PRO A 65 36.94 17.48 -23.56
N ASN A 66 38.07 16.78 -23.70
CA ASN A 66 38.74 16.55 -24.97
C ASN A 66 38.33 15.22 -25.63
N THR A 67 37.51 14.41 -24.97
CA THR A 67 37.09 13.10 -25.50
C THR A 67 36.00 13.30 -26.55
N LYS A 68 36.29 12.89 -27.78
CA LYS A 68 35.32 12.82 -28.88
C LYS A 68 34.83 11.39 -29.02
N LEU A 69 33.63 11.12 -28.52
CA LEU A 69 32.98 9.82 -28.69
C LEU A 69 32.17 9.80 -29.99
N THR A 70 32.22 8.69 -30.72
CA THR A 70 31.25 8.42 -31.79
C THR A 70 29.86 8.17 -31.20
N ALA A 71 28.82 8.22 -32.04
CA ALA A 71 27.46 7.87 -31.63
C ALA A 71 27.38 6.44 -31.06
N GLU A 72 28.09 5.49 -31.68
CA GLU A 72 28.14 4.10 -31.22
C GLU A 72 28.85 3.94 -29.87
N GLN A 73 30.00 4.59 -29.70
CA GLN A 73 30.73 4.57 -28.42
C GLN A 73 29.91 5.19 -27.29
N THR A 74 29.17 6.27 -27.59
CA THR A 74 28.27 6.91 -26.64
C THR A 74 27.15 5.97 -26.21
N ARG A 75 26.53 5.28 -27.17
CA ARG A 75 25.47 4.29 -26.92
C ARG A 75 25.98 3.11 -26.08
N LEU A 76 27.16 2.56 -26.41
CA LEU A 76 27.75 1.45 -25.64
C LEU A 76 28.10 1.86 -24.21
N ARG A 77 28.65 3.07 -24.03
CA ARG A 77 28.93 3.60 -22.70
C ARG A 77 27.65 3.78 -21.91
N LEU A 78 26.60 4.35 -22.52
CA LEU A 78 25.29 4.49 -21.88
C LEU A 78 24.71 3.14 -21.45
N ALA A 79 24.81 2.10 -22.28
CA ALA A 79 24.31 0.76 -21.97
C ALA A 79 24.96 0.18 -20.70
N VAL A 80 26.29 0.28 -20.55
CA VAL A 80 27.01 -0.17 -19.34
C VAL A 80 26.53 0.58 -18.09
N TRP A 81 26.26 1.87 -18.23
CA TRP A 81 25.79 2.68 -17.10
C TRP A 81 24.33 2.37 -16.74
N LEU A 82 23.47 2.08 -17.72
CA LEU A 82 22.09 1.67 -17.50
C LEU A 82 21.99 0.26 -16.92
N GLU A 83 22.85 -0.67 -17.32
CA GLU A 83 22.93 -1.99 -16.70
C GLU A 83 23.25 -1.87 -15.21
N ALA A 84 24.19 -1.00 -14.87
CA ALA A 84 24.52 -0.75 -13.47
C ALA A 84 23.39 0.02 -12.76
N ASN A 85 22.90 1.13 -13.31
CA ASN A 85 22.18 2.16 -12.57
C ASN A 85 20.75 2.45 -13.08
N GLY A 86 20.19 1.60 -13.94
CA GLY A 86 18.89 1.81 -14.59
C GLY A 86 17.69 1.85 -13.64
N ASP A 87 17.84 1.30 -12.43
CA ASP A 87 16.83 1.26 -11.37
C ASP A 87 16.85 2.50 -10.45
N LEU A 88 17.82 3.41 -10.61
CA LEU A 88 17.92 4.61 -9.78
C LEU A 88 16.76 5.57 -10.05
N GLY A 89 16.31 5.67 -11.29
CA GLY A 89 15.33 6.64 -11.74
C GLY A 89 15.90 8.04 -11.96
N ASP A 90 15.20 8.83 -12.76
CA ASP A 90 15.73 10.10 -13.30
C ASP A 90 16.14 11.11 -12.22
N GLU A 91 15.42 11.16 -11.10
CA GLU A 91 15.73 12.03 -9.96
C GLU A 91 17.11 11.70 -9.37
N LEU A 92 17.34 10.43 -9.03
CA LEU A 92 18.61 9.99 -8.43
C LEU A 92 19.76 10.08 -9.41
N TRP A 93 19.52 9.86 -10.71
CA TRP A 93 20.51 10.13 -11.76
C TRP A 93 20.94 11.59 -11.79
N SER A 94 19.99 12.53 -11.66
CA SER A 94 20.29 13.96 -11.63
C SER A 94 21.11 14.34 -10.40
N ILE A 95 20.71 13.82 -9.22
CA ILE A 95 21.40 14.07 -7.95
C ILE A 95 22.82 13.52 -7.97
N ALA A 96 22.99 12.27 -8.39
CA ALA A 96 24.29 11.62 -8.46
C ALA A 96 25.22 12.32 -9.45
N THR A 97 24.69 12.78 -10.59
CA THR A 97 25.44 13.55 -11.59
C THR A 97 25.95 14.87 -11.02
N LEU A 98 25.08 15.60 -10.33
CA LEU A 98 25.47 16.87 -9.69
C LEU A 98 26.52 16.63 -8.60
N ALA A 99 26.30 15.64 -7.73
CA ALA A 99 27.24 15.28 -6.66
C ALA A 99 28.60 14.86 -7.21
N ALA A 100 28.62 14.10 -8.31
CA ALA A 100 29.85 13.70 -8.99
C ALA A 100 30.60 14.92 -9.50
N ILE A 101 29.95 15.78 -10.29
CA ILE A 101 30.58 16.97 -10.90
C ILE A 101 31.15 17.92 -9.84
N GLN A 102 30.47 18.06 -8.70
CA GLN A 102 30.89 18.98 -7.64
C GLN A 102 31.97 18.41 -6.72
N GLY A 103 32.00 17.09 -6.51
CA GLY A 103 32.80 16.47 -5.44
C GLY A 103 33.88 15.50 -5.91
N SER A 104 33.78 14.97 -7.13
CA SER A 104 34.75 13.99 -7.62
C SER A 104 35.91 14.68 -8.35
N GLN A 105 37.13 14.18 -8.13
CA GLN A 105 38.30 14.63 -8.87
C GLN A 105 38.36 14.05 -10.30
N TRP A 106 37.81 12.85 -10.48
CA TRP A 106 37.86 12.09 -11.73
C TRP A 106 36.46 11.57 -12.07
N MET A 107 36.27 11.17 -13.34
CA MET A 107 35.02 10.55 -13.76
C MET A 107 34.75 9.28 -12.92
N PRO A 108 33.62 9.23 -12.18
CA PRO A 108 33.31 8.06 -11.38
C PRO A 108 32.99 6.85 -12.27
N LYS A 109 33.29 5.65 -11.76
CA LYS A 109 32.78 4.40 -12.31
C LYS A 109 31.29 4.25 -11.98
N PRO A 110 30.52 3.43 -12.73
CA PRO A 110 29.09 3.23 -12.47
C PRO A 110 28.76 2.84 -11.01
N ALA A 111 29.60 2.02 -10.37
CA ALA A 111 29.42 1.63 -8.97
C ALA A 111 29.68 2.78 -7.98
N GLU A 112 30.66 3.65 -8.26
CA GLU A 112 30.96 4.84 -7.44
C GLU A 112 29.85 5.87 -7.56
N PHE A 113 29.30 6.03 -8.77
CA PHE A 113 28.14 6.88 -9.03
C PHE A 113 26.92 6.46 -8.19
N ARG A 114 26.61 5.15 -8.12
CA ARG A 114 25.52 4.65 -7.27
C ARG A 114 25.75 5.01 -5.79
N LYS A 115 26.99 4.89 -5.29
CA LYS A 115 27.30 5.18 -3.89
C LYS A 115 26.93 6.61 -3.48
N LEU A 116 26.97 7.57 -4.42
CA LEU A 116 26.58 8.96 -4.17
C LEU A 116 25.11 9.12 -3.77
N VAL A 117 24.25 8.18 -4.16
CA VAL A 117 22.79 8.22 -3.92
C VAL A 117 22.27 7.00 -3.17
N GLN A 118 23.15 6.12 -2.69
CA GLN A 118 22.77 4.86 -2.05
C GLN A 118 21.80 5.08 -0.88
N ALA A 119 22.06 6.05 0.00
CA ALA A 119 21.18 6.32 1.13
C ALA A 119 19.75 6.71 0.73
N ARG A 120 19.59 7.46 -0.38
CA ARG A 120 18.26 7.83 -0.91
C ARG A 120 17.58 6.66 -1.60
N PHE A 121 18.36 5.84 -2.30
CA PHE A 121 17.87 4.61 -2.90
C PHE A 121 17.35 3.63 -1.82
N ASP A 122 18.13 3.39 -0.77
CA ASP A 122 17.77 2.52 0.33
C ASP A 122 16.53 3.04 1.06
N GLU A 123 16.44 4.35 1.26
CA GLU A 123 15.25 4.96 1.85
C GLU A 123 14.00 4.74 1.00
N ARG A 124 14.10 4.84 -0.33
CA ARG A 124 13.00 4.50 -1.23
C ARG A 124 12.60 3.04 -1.12
N GLN A 125 13.57 2.11 -1.04
CA GLN A 125 13.27 0.68 -0.85
C GLN A 125 12.58 0.41 0.48
N ARG A 126 13.09 1.00 1.58
CA ARG A 126 12.45 0.90 2.90
C ARG A 126 11.01 1.41 2.87
N ARG A 127 10.73 2.52 2.20
CA ARG A 127 9.35 3.02 2.05
C ARG A 127 8.45 2.04 1.30
N LYS A 128 8.96 1.39 0.24
CA LYS A 128 8.22 0.34 -0.48
C LYS A 128 7.91 -0.84 0.43
N GLU A 129 8.90 -1.33 1.18
CA GLU A 129 8.73 -2.44 2.13
C GLU A 129 7.71 -2.10 3.21
N ARG A 130 7.77 -0.90 3.79
CA ARG A 130 6.79 -0.41 4.77
C ARG A 130 5.38 -0.36 4.21
N CYS A 131 5.20 0.14 2.98
CA CYS A 131 3.90 0.12 2.29
C CYS A 131 3.37 -1.31 2.09
N ARG A 132 4.23 -2.25 1.68
CA ARG A 132 3.87 -3.67 1.52
C ARG A 132 3.49 -4.31 2.86
N ALA A 133 4.23 -4.01 3.93
CA ALA A 133 3.94 -4.48 5.27
C ALA A 133 2.59 -3.97 5.80
N MET A 134 2.26 -2.68 5.57
CA MET A 134 0.94 -2.13 5.91
C MET A 134 -0.18 -2.80 5.13
N LEU A 135 0.00 -3.06 3.84
CA LEU A 135 -0.97 -3.81 3.03
C LEU A 135 -1.16 -5.24 3.53
N HIS A 136 -0.08 -5.92 3.90
CA HIS A 136 -0.16 -7.26 4.49
C HIS A 136 -0.91 -7.26 5.83
N ALA A 137 -0.64 -6.27 6.70
CA ALA A 137 -1.35 -6.10 7.97
C ALA A 137 -2.85 -5.82 7.78
N LEU A 138 -3.24 -5.13 6.70
CA LEU A 138 -4.65 -4.95 6.32
C LEU A 138 -5.28 -6.24 5.78
N GLY A 139 -4.55 -7.02 4.97
CA GLY A 139 -5.01 -8.30 4.44
C GLY A 139 -5.17 -9.39 5.51
N GLY A 140 -4.35 -9.35 6.56
CA GLY A 140 -4.43 -10.26 7.71
C GLY A 140 -5.60 -9.98 8.65
N LYS A 141 -6.20 -8.77 8.59
CA LYS A 141 -7.49 -8.47 9.23
C LYS A 141 -8.61 -8.95 8.32
N GLY A 142 -8.66 -10.26 8.08
CA GLY A 142 -9.79 -10.89 7.42
C GLY A 142 -11.10 -10.45 8.08
N GLN A 143 -12.15 -10.26 7.26
CA GLN A 143 -13.52 -10.11 7.77
C GLN A 143 -13.71 -11.12 8.90
N LYS A 144 -14.06 -10.65 10.10
CA LYS A 144 -14.53 -11.57 11.15
C LYS A 144 -15.55 -12.48 10.47
N PRO A 145 -15.39 -13.82 10.51
CA PRO A 145 -16.31 -14.72 9.84
C PRO A 145 -17.71 -14.31 10.30
N PHE A 146 -18.61 -14.07 9.35
CA PHE A 146 -19.98 -13.70 9.64
C PHE A 146 -20.59 -14.85 10.46
N GLN A 147 -20.61 -14.68 11.79
CA GLN A 147 -21.30 -15.59 12.67
C GLN A 147 -22.77 -15.22 12.57
N ARG A 148 -23.48 -15.95 11.71
CA ARG A 148 -24.94 -15.87 11.64
C ARG A 148 -25.46 -16.13 13.04
N GLU A 149 -26.19 -15.16 13.61
CA GLU A 149 -26.81 -15.33 14.92
C GLU A 149 -27.62 -16.65 14.95
N PRO A 150 -27.66 -17.36 16.09
CA PRO A 150 -28.46 -18.56 16.23
C PRO A 150 -29.90 -18.32 15.78
N GLU A 151 -30.51 -19.33 15.13
CA GLU A 151 -31.88 -19.23 14.62
C GLU A 151 -32.91 -18.69 15.64
N PRO A 152 -32.90 -19.12 16.94
CA PRO A 152 -33.84 -18.59 17.93
C PRO A 152 -33.70 -17.06 18.13
N VAL A 153 -32.47 -16.54 18.11
CA VAL A 153 -32.18 -15.10 18.31
C VAL A 153 -32.74 -14.29 17.14
N ARG A 154 -32.53 -14.75 15.91
CA ARG A 154 -33.01 -14.08 14.69
C ARG A 154 -34.54 -14.10 14.58
N VAL A 155 -35.15 -15.23 14.94
CA VAL A 155 -36.61 -15.40 14.93
C VAL A 155 -37.25 -14.52 16.00
N ARG A 156 -36.66 -14.44 17.20
CA ARG A 156 -37.10 -13.52 18.27
C ARG A 156 -36.99 -12.05 17.86
N ALA A 157 -35.87 -11.65 17.26
CA ALA A 157 -35.70 -10.27 16.76
C ALA A 157 -36.73 -9.91 15.67
N SER A 158 -37.03 -10.86 14.77
CA SER A 158 -38.06 -10.69 13.75
C SER A 158 -39.45 -10.54 14.37
N ARG A 159 -39.81 -11.40 15.32
CA ARG A 159 -41.06 -11.31 16.09
C ARG A 159 -41.22 -9.92 16.74
N ASP A 160 -40.21 -9.48 17.47
CA ASP A 160 -40.26 -8.21 18.22
C ASP A 160 -40.34 -7.00 17.28
N THR A 161 -39.66 -7.06 16.13
CA THR A 161 -39.73 -6.02 15.10
C THR A 161 -41.12 -5.94 14.48
N PHE A 162 -41.70 -7.07 14.06
CA PHE A 162 -43.04 -7.08 13.47
C PHE A 162 -44.12 -6.67 14.47
N ARG A 163 -43.94 -7.01 15.75
CA ARG A 163 -44.81 -6.55 16.84
C ARG A 163 -44.70 -5.03 17.04
N ARG A 164 -43.49 -4.47 17.02
CA ARG A 164 -43.25 -3.03 17.16
C ARG A 164 -43.88 -2.20 16.03
N ILE A 165 -43.81 -2.69 14.79
CA ILE A 165 -44.39 -1.99 13.62
C ILE A 165 -45.89 -2.28 13.42
N GLY A 166 -46.54 -2.97 14.37
CA GLY A 166 -47.98 -3.25 14.33
C GLY A 166 -48.42 -4.36 13.38
N ASN A 167 -47.48 -5.11 12.77
CA ASN A 167 -47.81 -6.24 11.89
C ASN A 167 -47.99 -7.52 12.71
N ILE A 168 -49.14 -7.63 13.38
CA ILE A 168 -49.44 -8.72 14.31
C ILE A 168 -49.50 -10.08 13.62
N ALA A 169 -49.96 -10.14 12.36
CA ALA A 169 -50.02 -11.38 11.58
C ALA A 169 -48.61 -11.96 11.33
N LYS A 170 -47.65 -11.13 10.88
CA LYS A 170 -46.25 -11.59 10.72
C LYS A 170 -45.58 -11.86 12.07
N ALA A 171 -45.86 -11.06 13.10
CA ALA A 171 -45.32 -11.31 14.43
C ALA A 171 -45.78 -12.68 14.98
N ALA A 172 -47.04 -13.06 14.74
CA ALA A 172 -47.59 -14.36 15.14
C ALA A 172 -46.92 -15.53 14.41
N LEU A 173 -46.59 -15.37 13.11
CA LEU A 173 -45.83 -16.37 12.35
C LEU A 173 -44.46 -16.64 12.98
N TYR A 174 -43.70 -15.58 13.29
CA TYR A 174 -42.38 -15.72 13.91
C TYR A 174 -42.47 -16.22 15.36
N GLU A 175 -43.54 -15.90 16.10
CA GLU A 175 -43.78 -16.42 17.45
C GLU A 175 -44.05 -17.94 17.44
N ARG A 176 -44.87 -18.45 16.50
CA ARG A 176 -45.08 -19.90 16.35
C ARG A 176 -43.79 -20.62 16.00
N ARG A 177 -43.01 -20.05 15.06
CA ARG A 177 -41.71 -20.60 14.69
C ARG A 177 -40.71 -20.57 15.86
N LEU A 178 -40.73 -19.52 16.68
CA LEU A 178 -39.90 -19.43 17.88
C LEU A 178 -40.30 -20.50 18.90
N ALA A 179 -41.60 -20.70 19.10
CA ALA A 179 -42.15 -21.69 20.01
C ALA A 179 -41.78 -23.13 19.61
N GLU A 180 -41.82 -23.45 18.31
CA GLU A 180 -41.32 -24.72 17.75
C GLU A 180 -39.83 -24.94 18.07
N ILE A 181 -39.00 -23.91 17.83
CA ILE A 181 -37.54 -23.98 18.06
C ILE A 181 -37.22 -24.12 19.55
N GLU A 182 -37.99 -23.47 20.42
CA GLU A 182 -37.81 -23.47 21.87
C GLU A 182 -38.57 -24.62 22.57
N THR A 183 -39.26 -25.49 21.82
CA THR A 183 -40.07 -26.61 22.35
C THR A 183 -41.08 -26.17 23.42
N ARG A 184 -41.73 -25.02 23.20
CA ARG A 184 -42.76 -24.46 24.08
C ARG A 184 -44.04 -24.20 23.31
N GLU A 185 -45.12 -23.95 24.04
CA GLU A 185 -46.36 -23.47 23.44
C GLU A 185 -46.20 -22.02 22.94
N PRO A 186 -46.79 -21.64 21.79
CA PRO A 186 -46.84 -20.26 21.33
C PRO A 186 -47.58 -19.36 22.32
N GLU A 187 -47.21 -18.08 22.40
CA GLU A 187 -47.96 -17.13 23.24
C GLU A 187 -49.42 -16.96 22.75
N ALA A 188 -50.37 -16.80 23.67
CA ALA A 188 -51.81 -16.83 23.38
C ALA A 188 -52.28 -15.81 22.32
N TRP A 189 -51.59 -14.67 22.18
CA TRP A 189 -51.89 -13.67 21.16
C TRP A 189 -51.53 -14.13 19.74
N ALA A 190 -50.60 -15.08 19.59
CA ALA A 190 -50.17 -15.63 18.30
C ALA A 190 -51.03 -16.84 17.86
N ILE A 191 -51.81 -17.42 18.77
CA ILE A 191 -52.70 -18.57 18.52
C ILE A 191 -54.02 -18.11 17.86
N LYS A 192 -54.48 -16.88 18.14
CA LYS A 192 -55.72 -16.35 17.57
C LYS A 192 -55.53 -15.68 16.22
N GLN A 193 -55.51 -16.47 15.14
CA GLN A 193 -56.06 -16.07 13.84
C GLN A 193 -56.72 -17.29 13.20
N GLY A 194 -58.02 -17.41 13.45
CA GLY A 194 -58.87 -18.50 12.99
C GLY A 194 -60.28 -18.34 13.56
N SER A 195 -60.91 -17.20 13.30
CA SER A 195 -62.37 -17.06 13.42
C SER A 195 -62.83 -15.81 12.67
N ALA A 196 -63.16 -15.99 11.40
CA ALA A 196 -64.39 -15.44 10.83
C ALA A 196 -64.81 -16.35 9.65
N PRO A 197 -66.10 -16.75 9.57
CA PRO A 197 -66.69 -17.20 8.30
C PRO A 197 -66.72 -16.08 7.26
#